data_AF-F7D4Z0-F1
#
_entry.id   AF-F7D4Z0-F1
#
_cell.length_a   1.000
_cell.length_b   1.000
_cell.length_c   1.000
_cell.angle_alpha   90.00
_cell.angle_beta   90.00
_cell.angle_gamma   90.00
#
_symmetry.space_group_name_H-M   'P 1'
#
loop_
_entity.id
_entity.type
_entity.pdbx_description
1 polymer ?
#
loop_
_entity_poly.entity_id
_entity_poly.type
_entity_poly.pdbx_seq_one_letter_code
_entity_poly.pdbx_strand_id
1 'polypeptide(L)'
;MYPTGALIVNLRPNTFLPSRRLTLCIKPLRDSSGANIYLEKTGELKLLVRDGDRGLGQVRCFDFDQGGLFVEATPQQDISRRTTGFQYELTSRRVGSDLHALSAPCRPCSDAEVLLAVCTSDFVVRGSIQDVTHEPEQQESAIHLHVSRLYRQKSRVFQPTPEGSGWRGRITTLLECGVRPGHGEFLFTGHMHFGEARLGCAPRFKDFQRMYRDAEETGLNPCEMGTE
;
A
#
# COMPACT_ATOMS: atom_id res chain seq x y z
N MET A 1 29.96 12.47 18.29
CA MET A 1 29.94 11.02 18.03
C MET A 1 28.57 10.70 17.45
N TYR A 2 28.52 10.31 16.17
CA TYR A 2 27.32 9.71 15.58
C TYR A 2 27.14 8.28 16.15
N PRO A 3 25.92 7.74 16.21
CA PRO A 3 25.68 6.46 16.86
C PRO A 3 26.52 5.35 16.22
N THR A 4 27.39 4.70 17.00
CA THR A 4 28.19 3.53 16.61
C THR A 4 27.56 2.23 17.15
N GLY A 5 26.23 2.17 17.15
CA GLY A 5 25.47 1.10 17.79
C GLY A 5 24.47 0.45 16.84
N ALA A 6 23.73 -0.50 17.39
CA ALA A 6 22.65 -1.18 16.69
C ALA A 6 21.36 -1.17 17.50
N LEU A 7 20.23 -1.28 16.79
CA LEU A 7 18.90 -1.35 17.35
C LEU A 7 18.24 -2.68 16.95
N ILE A 8 17.52 -3.28 17.89
CA ILE A 8 16.70 -4.47 17.63
C ILE A 8 15.23 -4.04 17.60
N VAL A 9 14.59 -4.18 16.44
CA VAL A 9 13.17 -3.93 16.26
C VAL A 9 12.44 -5.27 16.33
N ASN A 10 11.76 -5.51 17.44
CA ASN A 10 10.96 -6.70 17.66
C ASN A 10 9.52 -6.45 17.24
N LEU A 11 9.01 -7.26 16.32
CA LEU A 11 7.62 -7.18 15.87
C LEU A 11 6.81 -8.25 16.57
N ARG A 12 5.77 -7.82 17.30
CA ARG A 12 4.88 -8.72 18.05
C ARG A 12 3.44 -8.49 17.61
N PRO A 13 2.81 -9.46 16.93
CA PRO A 13 1.42 -9.34 16.53
C PRO A 13 0.54 -9.33 17.79
N ASN A 14 -0.36 -8.35 17.90
CA ASN A 14 -1.32 -8.27 18.99
C ASN A 14 -2.55 -9.18 18.79
N THR A 15 -2.60 -9.92 17.68
CA THR A 15 -3.69 -10.83 17.35
C THR A 15 -3.24 -12.28 17.50
N PHE A 16 -4.05 -13.08 18.20
CA PHE A 16 -3.82 -14.52 18.31
C PHE A 16 -4.10 -15.13 16.93
N LEU A 17 -3.05 -15.46 16.18
CA LEU A 17 -3.15 -16.10 14.87
C LEU A 17 -2.68 -17.56 15.00
N PRO A 18 -3.55 -18.47 15.48
CA PRO A 18 -3.17 -19.86 15.59
C PRO A 18 -2.94 -20.39 14.18
N SER A 19 -1.76 -20.99 13.94
CA SER A 19 -1.42 -21.82 12.78
C SER A 19 -1.21 -21.17 11.39
N ARG A 20 -1.21 -19.84 11.24
CA ARG A 20 -0.82 -19.21 9.95
C ARG A 20 0.63 -18.75 9.95
N ARG A 21 1.40 -19.21 8.95
CA ARG A 21 2.72 -18.65 8.65
C ARG A 21 2.51 -17.20 8.23
N LEU A 22 2.92 -16.29 9.10
CA LEU A 22 2.92 -14.87 8.82
C LEU A 22 4.15 -14.58 7.95
N THR A 23 4.06 -13.55 7.12
CA THR A 23 5.17 -13.02 6.34
C THR A 23 5.34 -11.57 6.73
N LEU A 24 6.56 -11.20 7.08
CA LEU A 24 6.95 -9.83 7.33
C LEU A 24 7.61 -9.28 6.08
N CYS A 25 7.11 -8.15 5.60
CA CYS A 25 7.66 -7.43 4.49
C CYS A 25 8.18 -6.07 4.95
N ILE A 26 9.36 -5.67 4.47
CA ILE A 26 9.92 -4.34 4.71
C ILE A 26 10.16 -3.60 3.40
N LYS A 27 9.92 -2.28 3.40
CA LYS A 27 10.20 -1.37 2.30
C LYS A 27 11.10 -0.25 2.80
N PRO A 28 12.38 -0.17 2.37
CA PRO A 28 13.24 0.95 2.71
C PRO A 28 12.68 2.27 2.18
N LEU A 29 12.83 3.35 2.96
CA LEU A 29 12.53 4.69 2.47
C LEU A 29 13.54 5.11 1.39
N ARG A 30 13.13 5.95 0.44
CA ARG A 30 13.96 6.36 -0.71
C ARG A 30 15.25 7.09 -0.29
N ASP A 31 15.20 7.81 0.83
CA ASP A 31 16.29 8.59 1.43
C ASP A 31 16.99 7.88 2.60
N SER A 32 16.64 6.61 2.83
CA SER A 32 17.24 5.80 3.88
C SER A 32 18.74 5.60 3.66
N SER A 33 19.55 5.95 4.66
CA SER A 33 21.01 5.83 4.60
C SER A 33 21.63 5.74 6.00
N GLY A 34 22.89 5.30 6.07
CA GLY A 34 23.69 5.27 7.29
C GLY A 34 23.48 4.04 8.17
N ALA A 35 22.77 3.02 7.69
CA ALA A 35 22.64 1.76 8.41
C ALA A 35 22.38 0.55 7.50
N ASN A 36 22.87 -0.60 7.92
CA ASN A 36 22.49 -1.90 7.38
C ASN A 36 21.29 -2.46 8.15
N ILE A 37 20.40 -3.17 7.47
CA ILE A 37 19.25 -3.84 8.08
C ILE A 37 19.41 -5.34 7.86
N TYR A 38 19.35 -6.11 8.93
CA TYR A 38 19.45 -7.56 8.94
C TYR A 38 18.19 -8.19 9.54
N LEU A 39 17.88 -9.39 9.10
CA LEU A 39 16.97 -10.30 9.79
C LEU A 39 17.77 -11.12 10.79
N GLU A 40 17.41 -11.03 12.07
CA GLU A 40 17.93 -11.91 13.11
C GLU A 40 16.98 -13.09 13.28
N LYS A 41 17.57 -14.28 13.18
CA LYS A 41 16.87 -15.53 13.48
C LYS A 41 17.83 -16.46 14.20
N THR A 42 17.47 -16.87 15.42
CA THR A 42 18.23 -17.86 16.21
C THR A 42 19.72 -17.51 16.36
N GLY A 43 20.06 -16.22 16.47
CA GLY A 43 21.43 -15.73 16.58
C GLY A 43 22.17 -15.53 15.25
N GLU A 44 21.58 -15.89 14.11
CA GLU A 44 22.13 -15.62 12.79
C GLU A 44 21.57 -14.32 12.20
N LEU A 45 22.45 -13.48 11.63
CA LEU A 45 22.07 -12.24 10.97
C LEU A 45 22.14 -12.39 9.44
N LYS A 46 21.00 -12.25 8.77
CA LYS A 46 20.91 -12.23 7.30
C LYS A 46 20.69 -10.80 6.81
N LEU A 47 21.62 -10.28 6.02
CA LEU A 47 21.52 -8.93 5.44
C LEU A 47 20.29 -8.81 4.51
N LEU A 48 19.43 -7.83 4.78
CA LEU A 48 18.25 -7.50 3.98
C LEU A 48 18.45 -6.25 3.14
N VAL A 49 19.05 -5.23 3.73
CA VAL A 49 19.28 -3.91 3.12
C VAL A 49 20.69 -3.47 3.48
N ARG A 50 21.50 -3.17 2.47
CA ARG A 50 22.85 -2.65 2.65
C ARG A 50 22.84 -1.12 2.54
N ASP A 51 23.59 -0.47 3.40
CA ASP A 51 23.79 0.98 3.30
C ASP A 51 24.44 1.37 1.97
N GLY A 52 23.95 2.44 1.36
CA GLY A 52 24.38 2.89 0.04
C GLY A 52 23.85 2.06 -1.14
N ASP A 53 23.21 0.92 -0.89
CA ASP A 53 22.51 0.18 -1.94
C ASP A 53 21.21 0.93 -2.27
N ARG A 54 21.24 1.68 -3.38
CA ARG A 54 20.09 2.41 -3.91
C ARG A 54 19.08 1.46 -4.58
N GLY A 55 18.89 0.27 -4.02
CA GLY A 55 17.97 -0.75 -4.52
C GLY A 55 16.52 -0.27 -4.41
N LEU A 56 16.11 0.60 -5.34
CA LEU A 56 14.76 1.02 -5.75
C LEU A 56 13.61 0.70 -4.78
N GLY A 57 13.72 1.09 -3.50
CA GLY A 57 12.67 0.84 -2.50
C GLY A 57 12.09 -0.58 -2.54
N GLN A 58 12.91 -1.59 -2.88
CA GLN A 58 12.40 -2.91 -3.20
C GLN A 58 11.86 -3.57 -1.94
N VAL A 59 10.62 -4.05 -2.01
CA VAL A 59 9.99 -4.76 -0.90
C VAL A 59 10.71 -6.10 -0.69
N ARG A 60 11.14 -6.36 0.55
CA ARG A 60 11.75 -7.63 0.96
C ARG A 60 10.82 -8.33 1.94
N CYS A 61 10.44 -9.57 1.63
CA CYS A 61 9.54 -10.36 2.45
C CYS A 61 10.20 -11.65 2.92
N PHE A 62 9.87 -12.06 4.15
CA PHE A 62 10.43 -13.24 4.79
C PHE A 62 9.42 -13.83 5.77
N ASP A 63 9.55 -15.13 6.05
CA ASP A 63 8.66 -15.81 6.97
C ASP A 63 8.83 -15.18 8.36
N PHE A 64 7.72 -14.89 9.01
CA PHE A 64 7.69 -14.34 10.36
C PHE A 64 7.70 -15.50 11.36
N ASP A 65 8.91 -15.94 11.68
CA ASP A 65 9.20 -16.97 12.68
C ASP A 65 9.80 -16.35 13.93
N GLN A 66 9.08 -15.40 14.55
CA GLN A 66 9.50 -14.72 15.79
C GLN A 66 10.97 -14.24 15.77
N GLY A 67 11.39 -13.62 14.67
CA GLY A 67 12.71 -12.99 14.53
C GLY A 67 12.66 -11.47 14.75
N GLY A 68 13.82 -10.86 15.01
CA GLY A 68 14.00 -9.42 15.13
C GLY A 68 14.58 -8.79 13.86
N LEU A 69 14.30 -7.51 13.60
CA LEU A 69 15.09 -6.73 12.65
C LEU A 69 16.24 -6.08 13.39
N PHE A 70 17.46 -6.29 12.92
CA PHE A 70 18.66 -5.68 13.47
C PHE A 70 19.10 -4.54 12.56
N VAL A 71 19.15 -3.31 13.10
CA VAL A 71 19.52 -2.10 12.37
C VAL A 71 20.85 -1.62 12.92
N GLU A 72 21.91 -1.75 12.13
CA GLU A 72 23.29 -1.45 12.53
C GLU A 72 23.78 -0.19 11.83
N ALA A 73 24.22 0.81 12.58
CA ALA A 73 24.76 2.04 12.01
C ALA A 73 26.08 1.78 11.26
N THR A 74 26.18 2.27 10.03
CA THR A 74 27.42 2.18 9.24
C THR A 74 28.44 3.18 9.76
N PRO A 75 29.73 2.82 9.92
CA PRO A 75 30.77 3.77 10.28
C PRO A 75 30.81 4.95 9.31
N GLN A 76 30.70 6.16 9.87
CA GLN A 76 30.66 7.39 9.09
C GLN A 76 31.90 8.25 9.38
N GLN A 77 32.57 8.72 8.33
CA GLN A 77 33.79 9.55 8.44
C GLN A 77 33.50 11.05 8.34
N ASP A 78 32.34 11.42 7.81
CA ASP A 78 31.89 12.80 7.65
C ASP A 78 30.88 13.20 8.73
N ILE A 79 30.61 14.50 8.84
CA ILE A 79 29.68 15.06 9.83
C ILE A 79 28.24 15.18 9.31
N SER A 80 27.93 14.61 8.13
CA SER A 80 26.59 14.71 7.55
C SER A 80 25.58 13.91 8.37
N ARG A 81 24.34 14.41 8.45
CA ARG A 81 23.26 13.67 9.10
C ARG A 81 22.71 12.62 8.14
N ARG A 82 22.78 11.36 8.53
CA ARG A 82 22.13 10.23 7.83
C ARG A 82 20.96 9.70 8.65
N THR A 83 19.90 9.30 7.96
CA THR A 83 18.71 8.74 8.60
C THR A 83 18.37 7.45 7.90
N THR A 84 18.29 6.36 8.65
CA THR A 84 17.76 5.09 8.14
C THR A 84 16.28 4.99 8.49
N GLY A 85 15.48 4.56 7.53
CA GLY A 85 14.05 4.38 7.71
C GLY A 85 13.50 3.33 6.77
N PHE A 86 12.52 2.59 7.26
CA PHE A 86 11.79 1.60 6.48
C PHE A 86 10.36 1.50 7.00
N GLN A 87 9.45 1.10 6.12
CA GLN A 87 8.09 0.72 6.47
C GLN A 87 8.02 -0.80 6.57
N TYR A 88 7.07 -1.31 7.36
CA TYR A 88 6.85 -2.74 7.53
C TYR A 88 5.38 -3.10 7.40
N GLU A 89 5.09 -4.29 6.87
CA GLU A 89 3.76 -4.88 6.82
C GLU A 89 3.83 -6.35 7.20
N LEU A 90 2.81 -6.80 7.95
CA LEU A 90 2.66 -8.18 8.35
C LEU A 90 1.43 -8.77 7.64
N THR A 91 1.64 -9.82 6.86
CA THR A 91 0.58 -10.49 6.10
C THR A 91 0.47 -11.96 6.46
N SER A 92 -0.72 -12.55 6.33
CA SER A 92 -0.96 -13.98 6.58
C SER A 92 -0.71 -14.88 5.36
N ARG A 93 -0.14 -14.32 4.28
CA ARG A 93 0.19 -15.02 3.02
C ARG A 93 1.63 -15.55 3.07
N ARG A 94 1.92 -16.66 2.38
CA ARG A 94 3.26 -17.28 2.37
C ARG A 94 4.27 -16.47 1.54
N VAL A 95 5.53 -16.49 1.93
CA VAL A 95 6.66 -16.01 1.12
C VAL A 95 6.64 -16.70 -0.24
N GLY A 96 6.65 -15.92 -1.33
CA GLY A 96 6.68 -16.44 -2.70
C GLY A 96 5.32 -16.51 -3.41
N SER A 97 4.19 -16.22 -2.75
CA SER A 97 3.04 -15.69 -3.50
C SER A 97 3.44 -14.31 -3.97
N ASP A 98 3.51 -14.11 -5.29
CA ASP A 98 3.96 -12.87 -5.93
C ASP A 98 3.54 -11.63 -5.14
N LEU A 99 4.49 -10.76 -4.85
CA LEU A 99 4.18 -9.43 -4.32
C LEU A 99 3.36 -8.59 -5.32
N HIS A 100 3.31 -9.04 -6.58
CA HIS A 100 2.37 -8.58 -7.61
C HIS A 100 0.93 -9.10 -7.41
N ALA A 101 0.73 -10.19 -6.68
CA ALA A 101 -0.60 -10.69 -6.30
C ALA A 101 -1.27 -9.86 -5.18
N LEU A 102 -0.61 -8.82 -4.68
CA LEU A 102 -1.23 -7.76 -3.87
C LEU A 102 -1.96 -6.73 -4.75
N SER A 103 -1.59 -6.60 -6.02
CA SER A 103 -2.41 -5.88 -6.99
C SER A 103 -3.43 -6.85 -7.55
N ALA A 104 -4.70 -6.43 -7.57
CA ALA A 104 -5.72 -7.19 -8.27
C ALA A 104 -5.29 -7.38 -9.73
N PRO A 105 -5.58 -8.54 -10.35
CA PRO A 105 -5.32 -8.73 -11.78
C PRO A 105 -5.95 -7.57 -12.56
N CYS A 106 -5.32 -7.13 -13.65
CA CYS A 106 -5.77 -6.00 -14.48
C CYS A 106 -7.08 -6.27 -15.25
N ARG A 107 -7.95 -7.13 -14.73
CA ARG A 107 -9.29 -7.39 -15.25
C ARG A 107 -10.29 -6.44 -14.59
N PRO A 108 -11.36 -6.08 -15.31
CA PRO A 108 -12.50 -5.42 -14.69
C PRO A 108 -13.06 -6.26 -13.53
N CYS A 109 -13.38 -5.60 -12.42
CA CYS A 109 -14.09 -6.24 -11.31
C CYS A 109 -15.52 -6.61 -11.75
N SER A 110 -16.00 -7.76 -11.30
CA SER A 110 -17.41 -8.12 -11.38
C SER A 110 -18.26 -7.33 -10.38
N ASP A 111 -19.57 -7.32 -10.58
CA ASP A 111 -20.50 -6.60 -9.72
C ASP A 111 -20.38 -7.02 -8.24
N ALA A 112 -20.32 -8.33 -7.98
CA ALA A 112 -20.12 -8.86 -6.64
C ALA A 112 -18.78 -8.41 -6.01
N GLU A 113 -17.72 -8.33 -6.81
CA GLU A 113 -16.41 -7.86 -6.36
C GLU A 113 -16.44 -6.37 -6.02
N VAL A 114 -17.11 -5.55 -6.83
CA VAL A 114 -17.29 -4.12 -6.56
C VAL A 114 -18.07 -3.91 -5.26
N LEU A 115 -19.20 -4.59 -5.09
CA LEU A 115 -20.02 -4.50 -3.89
C LEU A 115 -19.23 -4.88 -2.63
N LEU A 116 -18.47 -5.98 -2.68
CA LEU A 116 -17.62 -6.40 -1.56
C LEU A 116 -16.44 -5.45 -1.31
N ALA A 117 -15.84 -4.90 -2.37
CA ALA A 117 -14.71 -3.96 -2.27
C ALA A 117 -15.10 -2.71 -1.48
N VAL A 118 -16.29 -2.15 -1.72
CA VAL A 118 -16.80 -0.99 -0.94
C VAL A 118 -16.76 -1.25 0.58
N CYS A 119 -17.07 -2.47 1.00
CA CYS A 119 -17.14 -2.82 2.42
C CYS A 119 -15.79 -3.16 3.04
N THR A 120 -14.84 -3.66 2.24
CA THR A 120 -13.59 -4.26 2.74
C THR A 120 -12.34 -3.42 2.46
N SER A 121 -12.42 -2.48 1.51
CA SER A 121 -11.32 -1.61 1.14
C SER A 121 -10.90 -0.65 2.26
N ASP A 122 -9.63 -0.26 2.25
CA ASP A 122 -9.07 0.70 3.18
C ASP A 122 -9.46 2.14 2.81
N PHE A 123 -9.71 2.39 1.53
CA PHE A 123 -10.31 3.61 1.04
C PHE A 123 -11.42 3.34 0.03
N VAL A 124 -12.42 4.22 0.04
CA VAL A 124 -13.50 4.26 -0.94
C VAL A 124 -13.82 5.72 -1.22
N VAL A 125 -13.60 6.15 -2.46
CA VAL A 125 -13.73 7.55 -2.87
C VAL A 125 -14.42 7.67 -4.23
N ARG A 126 -15.19 8.73 -4.41
CA ARG A 126 -15.75 9.15 -5.70
C ARG A 126 -14.95 10.33 -6.22
N GLY A 127 -14.61 10.30 -7.51
CA GLY A 127 -13.84 11.38 -8.12
C GLY A 127 -13.54 11.15 -9.59
N SER A 128 -12.63 11.98 -10.11
CA SER A 128 -12.18 11.95 -11.50
C SER A 128 -10.65 11.86 -11.59
N ILE A 129 -10.18 11.31 -12.71
CA ILE A 129 -8.75 11.23 -13.01
C ILE A 129 -8.30 12.59 -13.54
N GLN A 130 -7.39 13.23 -12.83
CA GLN A 130 -6.75 14.47 -13.29
C GLN A 130 -5.58 14.16 -14.24
N ASP A 131 -4.73 13.21 -13.84
CA ASP A 131 -3.53 12.86 -14.60
C ASP A 131 -3.09 11.41 -14.32
N VAL A 132 -2.33 10.84 -15.25
CA VAL A 132 -1.71 9.52 -15.09
C VAL A 132 -0.23 9.62 -15.44
N THR A 133 0.64 9.23 -14.50
CA THR A 133 2.09 9.18 -14.69
C THR A 133 2.55 7.74 -14.65
N HIS A 134 3.27 7.30 -15.68
CA HIS A 134 3.84 5.95 -15.72
C HIS A 134 5.25 5.95 -15.12
N GLU A 135 5.56 4.96 -14.28
CA GLU A 135 6.86 4.78 -13.63
C GLU A 135 7.45 3.42 -14.02
N PRO A 136 8.05 3.28 -15.22
CA PRO A 136 8.55 1.99 -15.75
C PRO A 136 9.57 1.30 -14.86
N GLU A 137 10.41 2.08 -14.16
CA GLU A 137 11.40 1.54 -13.22
C GLU A 137 10.76 0.78 -12.06
N GLN A 138 9.55 1.16 -11.66
CA GLN A 138 8.80 0.54 -10.57
C GLN A 138 7.74 -0.45 -11.07
N GLN A 139 7.55 -0.56 -12.39
CA GLN A 139 6.44 -1.32 -13.01
C GLN A 139 5.06 -0.88 -12.49
N GLU A 140 4.92 0.41 -12.16
CA GLU A 140 3.70 1.01 -11.64
C GLU A 140 3.21 2.18 -12.49
N SER A 141 1.92 2.50 -12.38
CA SER A 141 1.30 3.71 -12.89
C SER A 141 0.63 4.46 -11.75
N ALA A 142 0.96 5.73 -11.62
CA ALA A 142 0.36 6.66 -10.67
C ALA A 142 -0.85 7.35 -11.30
N ILE A 143 -1.97 7.36 -10.57
CA ILE A 143 -3.21 8.01 -10.97
C ILE A 143 -3.46 9.15 -9.97
N HIS A 144 -3.45 10.37 -10.46
CA HIS A 144 -3.75 11.57 -9.68
C HIS A 144 -5.24 11.85 -9.75
N LEU A 145 -5.87 11.92 -8.59
CA LEU A 145 -7.32 12.01 -8.47
C LEU A 145 -7.74 13.37 -7.91
N HIS A 146 -8.81 13.91 -8.50
CA HIS A 146 -9.68 14.86 -7.82
C HIS A 146 -10.84 14.10 -7.20
N VAL A 147 -10.92 14.10 -5.87
CA VAL A 147 -11.93 13.39 -5.11
C VAL A 147 -13.04 14.36 -4.72
N SER A 148 -14.24 14.11 -5.21
CA SER A 148 -15.44 14.88 -4.92
C SER A 148 -16.14 14.40 -3.64
N ARG A 149 -16.04 13.11 -3.31
CA ARG A 149 -16.61 12.54 -2.07
C ARG A 149 -15.72 11.43 -1.50
N LEU A 150 -15.43 11.51 -0.21
CA LEU A 150 -14.68 10.49 0.54
C LEU A 150 -15.66 9.71 1.42
N TYR A 151 -15.87 8.42 1.11
CA TYR A 151 -16.74 7.54 1.89
C TYR A 151 -15.98 6.83 3.00
N ARG A 152 -14.74 6.41 2.71
CA ARG A 152 -13.86 5.74 3.67
C ARG A 152 -12.41 6.06 3.37
N GLN A 153 -11.62 6.22 4.42
CA GLN A 153 -10.16 6.29 4.34
C GLN A 153 -9.54 5.93 5.70
N LYS A 154 -8.81 4.80 5.77
CA LYS A 154 -8.08 4.40 6.99
C LYS A 154 -6.81 5.23 7.24
N SER A 155 -6.10 5.63 6.18
CA SER A 155 -4.84 6.39 6.24
C SER A 155 -4.97 7.69 5.46
N ARG A 156 -4.44 8.83 5.96
CA ARG A 156 -4.65 10.16 5.37
C ARG A 156 -3.88 10.41 4.05
N VAL A 157 -4.23 9.69 2.99
CA VAL A 157 -3.60 9.79 1.65
C VAL A 157 -4.31 10.77 0.71
N PHE A 158 -5.62 10.97 0.89
CA PHE A 158 -6.40 12.02 0.26
C PHE A 158 -6.41 13.25 1.17
N GLN A 159 -5.90 14.36 0.67
CA GLN A 159 -5.74 15.63 1.39
C GLN A 159 -6.73 16.67 0.88
N PRO A 160 -7.35 17.50 1.75
CA PRO A 160 -8.26 18.55 1.32
C PRO A 160 -7.61 19.53 0.34
N THR A 161 -8.38 20.01 -0.64
CA THR A 161 -7.93 21.11 -1.50
C THR A 161 -7.98 22.44 -0.75
N PRO A 162 -7.04 23.38 -1.03
CA PRO A 162 -7.07 24.71 -0.41
C PRO A 162 -8.35 25.50 -0.70
N GLU A 163 -8.97 25.23 -1.86
CA GLU A 163 -10.20 25.86 -2.34
C GLU A 163 -11.46 25.32 -1.64
N GLY A 164 -11.35 24.27 -0.82
CA GLY A 164 -12.48 23.63 -0.13
C GLY A 164 -13.41 22.80 -1.03
N SER A 165 -13.03 22.61 -2.30
CA SER A 165 -13.82 21.95 -3.35
C SER A 165 -13.73 20.42 -3.37
N GLY A 166 -12.97 19.80 -2.46
CA GLY A 166 -12.82 18.36 -2.37
C GLY A 166 -11.47 17.94 -1.79
N TRP A 167 -10.96 16.79 -2.25
CA TRP A 167 -9.66 16.25 -1.87
C TRP A 167 -8.81 15.94 -3.10
N ARG A 168 -7.50 15.97 -2.95
CA ARG A 168 -6.53 15.46 -3.91
C ARG A 168 -5.81 14.27 -3.33
N GLY A 169 -5.50 13.29 -4.17
CA GLY A 169 -4.64 12.18 -3.77
C GLY A 169 -4.07 11.44 -4.95
N ARG A 170 -3.15 10.54 -4.64
CA ARG A 170 -2.44 9.70 -5.61
C ARG A 170 -2.70 8.25 -5.24
N ILE A 171 -3.14 7.46 -6.20
CA ILE A 171 -3.24 6.01 -6.08
C ILE A 171 -2.35 5.35 -7.13
N THR A 172 -1.90 4.12 -6.91
CA THR A 172 -1.05 3.37 -7.84
C THR A 172 -1.70 2.07 -8.30
N THR A 173 -1.31 1.61 -9.48
CA THR A 173 -1.65 0.29 -10.03
C THR A 173 -0.48 -0.25 -10.85
N LEU A 174 -0.56 -1.49 -11.32
CA LEU A 174 0.48 -2.09 -12.16
C LEU A 174 0.54 -1.41 -13.53
N LEU A 175 1.76 -1.25 -14.06
CA LEU A 175 1.98 -0.67 -15.39
C LEU A 175 1.30 -1.47 -16.51
N GLU A 176 1.29 -2.80 -16.39
CA GLU A 176 0.65 -3.70 -17.36
C GLU A 176 -0.87 -3.52 -17.46
N CYS A 177 -1.51 -2.89 -16.47
CA CYS A 177 -2.93 -2.55 -16.54
C CYS A 177 -3.25 -1.47 -17.58
N GLY A 178 -2.23 -0.74 -18.07
CA GLY A 178 -2.37 0.19 -19.19
C GLY A 178 -3.38 1.32 -18.94
N VAL A 179 -3.48 1.80 -17.70
CA VAL A 179 -4.43 2.85 -17.31
C VAL A 179 -4.15 4.13 -18.10
N ARG A 180 -5.21 4.81 -18.52
CA ARG A 180 -5.16 6.05 -19.28
C ARG A 180 -6.02 7.13 -18.61
N PRO A 181 -5.71 8.42 -18.81
CA PRO A 181 -6.63 9.49 -18.45
C PRO A 181 -8.00 9.25 -19.09
N GLY A 182 -9.05 9.39 -18.30
CA GLY A 182 -10.42 9.12 -18.73
C GLY A 182 -11.39 10.14 -18.15
N HIS A 183 -12.35 10.57 -18.97
CA HIS A 183 -13.39 11.49 -18.53
C HIS A 183 -14.50 10.77 -17.74
N GLY A 184 -15.09 11.52 -16.82
CA GLY A 184 -16.22 11.10 -16.01
C GLY A 184 -15.84 10.88 -14.55
N GLU A 185 -16.84 10.48 -13.77
CA GLU A 185 -16.66 10.14 -12.36
C GLU A 185 -16.66 8.63 -12.16
N PHE A 186 -15.77 8.20 -11.28
CA PHE A 186 -15.51 6.81 -10.95
C PHE A 186 -15.61 6.64 -9.44
N LEU A 187 -15.96 5.42 -9.03
CA LEU A 187 -15.78 4.99 -7.65
C LEU A 187 -14.43 4.26 -7.57
N PHE A 188 -13.48 4.79 -6.80
CA PHE A 188 -12.20 4.14 -6.56
C PHE A 188 -12.23 3.45 -5.20
N THR A 189 -11.92 2.16 -5.23
CA THR A 189 -11.73 1.32 -4.04
C THR A 189 -10.30 0.80 -4.04
N GLY A 190 -9.77 0.47 -2.87
CA GLY A 190 -8.44 -0.12 -2.81
C GLY A 190 -7.89 -0.30 -1.41
N HIS A 191 -6.62 -0.64 -1.35
CA HIS A 191 -5.93 -1.02 -0.12
C HIS A 191 -4.70 -0.15 0.09
N MET A 192 -4.29 -0.02 1.35
CA MET A 192 -3.01 0.57 1.69
C MET A 192 -1.91 -0.48 1.57
N HIS A 193 -0.81 -0.12 0.93
CA HIS A 193 0.39 -0.93 0.84
C HIS A 193 1.61 -0.04 1.08
N PHE A 194 2.32 -0.27 2.18
CA PHE A 194 3.42 0.55 2.67
C PHE A 194 3.08 2.05 2.69
N GLY A 195 1.90 2.38 3.20
CA GLY A 195 1.41 3.76 3.27
C GLY A 195 1.03 4.40 1.93
N GLU A 196 1.16 3.67 0.83
CA GLU A 196 0.74 4.08 -0.50
C GLU A 196 -0.63 3.46 -0.82
N ALA A 197 -1.51 4.21 -1.48
CA ALA A 197 -2.83 3.72 -1.86
C ALA A 197 -2.75 2.95 -3.18
N ARG A 198 -3.10 1.65 -3.16
CA ARG A 198 -3.17 0.81 -4.35
C ARG A 198 -4.60 0.60 -4.80
N LEU A 199 -4.81 0.70 -6.11
CA LEU A 199 -6.10 0.53 -6.74
C LEU A 199 -6.59 -0.92 -6.64
N GLY A 200 -7.85 -1.10 -6.24
CA GLY A 200 -8.61 -2.35 -6.33
C GLY A 200 -9.57 -2.31 -7.52
N CYS A 201 -10.79 -1.80 -7.31
CA CYS A 201 -11.81 -1.62 -8.35
C CYS A 201 -12.04 -0.13 -8.66
N ALA A 202 -12.29 0.17 -9.94
CA ALA A 202 -12.59 1.52 -10.45
C ALA A 202 -13.79 1.57 -11.43
N PRO A 203 -15.01 1.11 -11.06
CA PRO A 203 -16.16 1.25 -11.94
C PRO A 203 -16.53 2.72 -12.16
N ARG A 204 -17.23 3.02 -13.26
CA ARG A 204 -17.89 4.33 -13.39
C ARG A 204 -18.93 4.48 -12.30
N PHE A 205 -19.04 5.67 -11.73
CA PHE A 205 -19.92 5.89 -10.59
C PHE A 205 -21.40 5.61 -10.91
N LYS A 206 -21.85 5.94 -12.13
CA LYS A 206 -23.22 5.65 -12.59
C LYS A 206 -23.54 4.15 -12.65
N ASP A 207 -22.57 3.34 -13.06
CA ASP A 207 -22.73 1.89 -13.15
C ASP A 207 -22.79 1.27 -11.75
N PHE A 208 -21.93 1.75 -10.84
CA PHE A 208 -21.97 1.41 -9.43
C PHE A 208 -23.32 1.77 -8.78
N GLN A 209 -23.85 2.99 -9.02
CA GLN A 209 -25.11 3.41 -8.43
C GLN A 209 -26.28 2.50 -8.85
N ARG A 210 -26.31 2.04 -10.10
CA ARG A 210 -27.31 1.07 -10.56
C ARG A 210 -27.16 -0.26 -9.83
N MET A 211 -25.96 -0.82 -9.87
CA MET A 211 -25.63 -2.10 -9.24
C MET A 211 -25.92 -2.13 -7.74
N TYR A 212 -25.56 -1.05 -7.02
CA TYR A 212 -25.77 -0.96 -5.59
C TYR A 212 -27.26 -0.87 -5.25
N ARG A 213 -28.05 -0.12 -6.03
CA ARG A 213 -29.51 -0.06 -5.85
C ARG A 213 -30.16 -1.41 -6.08
N ASP A 214 -29.79 -2.11 -7.14
CA ASP A 214 -30.31 -3.46 -7.44
C ASP A 214 -29.97 -4.43 -6.29
N ALA A 215 -28.76 -4.32 -5.71
CA ALA A 215 -28.35 -5.12 -4.56
C ALA A 215 -29.10 -4.75 -3.27
N GLU A 216 -29.42 -3.48 -3.07
CA GLU A 216 -30.19 -2.98 -1.93
C GLU A 216 -31.65 -3.43 -2.01
N GLU A 217 -32.29 -3.33 -3.19
CA GLU A 217 -33.66 -3.80 -3.43
C GLU A 217 -33.82 -5.31 -3.24
N THR A 218 -32.76 -6.08 -3.53
CA THR A 218 -32.72 -7.54 -3.36
C THR A 218 -32.19 -8.00 -2.00
N GLY A 219 -31.72 -7.09 -1.15
CA GLY A 219 -31.13 -7.40 0.16
C GLY A 219 -29.80 -8.17 0.08
N LEU A 220 -29.08 -8.04 -1.03
CA LEU A 220 -27.77 -8.67 -1.29
C LEU A 220 -26.60 -7.69 -1.13
N ASN A 221 -26.85 -6.46 -0.66
CA ASN A 221 -25.78 -5.50 -0.40
C ASN A 221 -24.95 -5.93 0.84
N PRO A 222 -23.62 -6.08 0.72
CA PRO A 222 -22.79 -6.60 1.81
C PRO A 222 -22.58 -5.60 2.96
N CYS A 223 -22.83 -4.31 2.72
CA CYS A 223 -22.83 -3.26 3.73
C CYS A 223 -23.63 -2.05 3.24
N GLU A 224 -23.92 -1.11 4.15
CA GLU A 224 -24.56 0.17 3.83
C GLU A 224 -23.52 1.23 3.41
N MET A 225 -23.84 1.97 2.36
CA MET A 225 -23.05 3.09 1.85
C MET A 225 -24.01 4.20 1.38
N GLY A 226 -23.76 5.45 1.79
CA GLY A 226 -24.50 6.58 1.24
C GLY A 226 -24.12 6.80 -0.22
N THR A 227 -25.00 6.50 -1.18
CA THR A 227 -24.70 6.61 -2.63
C THR A 227 -25.09 7.96 -3.26
N GLU A 228 -25.47 8.93 -2.44
CA GLU A 228 -25.86 10.28 -2.87
C GLU A 228 -24.67 11.12 -3.37
#